data_AF-A0A1E4RVL7-F1
#
_entry.id   AF-A0A1E4RVL7-F1
#
_cell.length_a   1.000
_cell.length_b   1.000
_cell.length_c   1.000
_cell.angle_alpha   90.00
_cell.angle_beta   90.00
_cell.angle_gamma   90.00
#
_symmetry.space_group_name_H-M   'P 1'
#
loop_
_entity.id
_entity.type
_entity.pdbx_description
1 polymer ?
#
loop_
_entity_poly.entity_id
_entity_poly.type
_entity_poly.pdbx_seq_one_letter_code
_entity_poly.pdbx_strand_id
1 'polypeptide(L)'
;LWTQYIQDLLQVEQLKGASSQPVLSKLSSADFNGCFLNVLKSKNKQLVDSCGIVVWDSKNFFIVVKPDNGLKMLEKKGTMFNFIVPLYNVLEPDGSNECMEFTIIGTRFQYRSSDRAGRKFKAKSVVDL
;
A
#
# COMPACT_ATOMS: atom_id res chain seq x y z
N LEU A 1 -13.43 -6.83 -0.90
CA LEU A 1 -13.86 -5.42 -0.85
C LEU A 1 -12.73 -4.47 -1.22
N TRP A 2 -11.59 -4.45 -0.50
CA TRP A 2 -10.47 -3.53 -0.80
C TRP A 2 -9.87 -3.72 -2.21
N THR A 3 -9.71 -4.96 -2.66
CA THR A 3 -9.21 -5.28 -4.01
C THR A 3 -10.04 -4.63 -5.12
N GLN A 4 -11.38 -4.74 -5.05
CA GLN A 4 -12.27 -4.12 -6.03
C GLN A 4 -12.15 -2.59 -5.97
N TYR A 5 -12.20 -2.02 -4.76
CA TYR A 5 -12.03 -0.57 -4.56
C TYR A 5 -10.76 -0.03 -5.21
N ILE A 6 -9.62 -0.71 -4.99
CA ILE A 6 -8.35 -0.21 -5.52
C ILE A 6 -8.25 -0.41 -7.02
N GLN A 7 -8.80 -1.50 -7.57
CA GLN A 7 -8.90 -1.69 -9.02
C GLN A 7 -9.72 -0.58 -9.69
N ASP A 8 -10.90 -0.27 -9.13
CA ASP A 8 -11.78 0.80 -9.62
C ASP A 8 -11.09 2.17 -9.55
N LEU A 9 -10.39 2.46 -8.45
CA LEU A 9 -9.64 3.70 -8.26
C LEU A 9 -8.53 3.84 -9.32
N LEU A 10 -7.76 2.78 -9.54
CA LEU A 10 -6.64 2.79 -10.47
C LEU A 10 -7.08 2.78 -11.93
N GLN A 11 -8.31 2.35 -12.24
CA GLN A 11 -8.83 2.20 -13.61
C GLN A 11 -7.89 1.30 -14.43
N VAL A 12 -7.65 0.09 -13.90
CA VAL A 12 -6.57 -0.81 -14.35
C VAL A 12 -6.67 -1.15 -15.85
N GLU A 13 -7.87 -1.15 -16.43
CA GLU A 13 -8.10 -1.33 -17.87
C GLU A 13 -7.27 -0.38 -18.75
N GLN A 14 -6.97 0.82 -18.25
CA GLN A 14 -6.23 1.86 -18.98
C GLN A 14 -4.72 1.82 -18.71
N LEU A 15 -4.23 0.89 -17.88
CA LEU A 15 -2.82 0.86 -17.46
C LEU A 15 -1.88 0.18 -18.45
N LYS A 16 -2.40 -0.49 -19.49
CA LYS A 16 -1.58 -1.00 -20.61
C LYS A 16 -1.01 0.20 -21.39
N GLY A 17 0.19 0.66 -21.00
CA GLY A 17 0.93 1.75 -21.66
C GLY A 17 0.86 3.13 -20.99
N ALA A 18 0.21 3.26 -19.82
CA ALA A 18 0.10 4.53 -19.12
C ALA A 18 1.39 4.89 -18.36
N SER A 19 1.67 6.20 -18.24
CA SER A 19 2.71 6.69 -17.33
C SER A 19 2.40 6.28 -15.89
N SER A 20 3.41 5.93 -15.10
CA SER A 20 3.22 5.48 -13.70
C SER A 20 2.81 6.60 -12.74
N GLN A 21 2.99 7.86 -13.12
CA GLN A 21 2.80 9.00 -12.21
C GLN A 21 1.34 9.22 -11.76
N PRO A 22 0.32 9.17 -12.64
CA PRO A 22 -1.09 9.25 -12.22
C PRO A 22 -1.48 8.12 -11.26
N VAL A 23 -1.00 6.90 -11.49
CA VAL A 23 -1.23 5.73 -10.63
C VAL A 23 -0.68 5.98 -9.23
N LEU A 24 0.60 6.37 -9.15
CA LEU A 24 1.27 6.66 -7.88
C LEU A 24 0.62 7.83 -7.14
N SER A 25 0.12 8.84 -7.87
CA SER A 25 -0.61 9.97 -7.29
C SER A 25 -1.93 9.51 -6.65
N LYS A 26 -2.72 8.70 -7.36
CA LYS A 26 -3.96 8.10 -6.83
C LYS A 26 -3.66 7.23 -5.59
N LEU A 27 -2.66 6.36 -5.67
CA LEU A 27 -2.21 5.52 -4.54
C LEU A 27 -1.77 6.34 -3.32
N SER A 28 -1.11 7.47 -3.52
CA SER A 28 -0.66 8.32 -2.41
C SER A 28 -1.83 8.89 -1.58
N SER A 29 -3.00 9.03 -2.19
CA SER A 29 -4.21 9.59 -1.57
C SER A 29 -5.26 8.51 -1.22
N ALA A 30 -5.00 7.24 -1.56
CA ALA A 30 -5.92 6.13 -1.36
C ALA A 30 -6.05 5.71 0.11
N ASP A 31 -7.15 5.00 0.40
CA ASP A 31 -7.34 4.33 1.68
C ASP A 31 -6.73 2.91 1.66
N PHE A 32 -6.01 2.59 2.74
CA PHE A 32 -5.33 1.31 2.91
C PHE A 32 -5.97 0.44 4.00
N ASN A 33 -7.07 0.85 4.62
CA ASN A 33 -7.85 -0.04 5.48
C ASN A 33 -8.39 -1.23 4.67
N GLY A 34 -8.08 -2.44 5.09
CA GLY A 34 -8.36 -3.68 4.36
C GLY A 34 -7.28 -4.09 3.35
N CYS A 35 -6.21 -3.31 3.20
CA CYS A 35 -5.05 -3.68 2.38
C CYS A 35 -4.19 -4.72 3.09
N PHE A 36 -3.73 -5.74 2.36
CA PHE A 36 -2.69 -6.63 2.86
C PHE A 36 -1.31 -6.00 2.64
N LEU A 37 -0.58 -5.76 3.73
CA LEU A 37 0.77 -5.21 3.71
C LEU A 37 1.79 -6.25 4.16
N ASN A 38 2.97 -6.23 3.54
CA ASN A 38 4.16 -6.93 4.00
C ASN A 38 5.29 -5.92 4.28
N VAL A 39 6.09 -6.15 5.33
CA VAL A 39 7.27 -5.33 5.62
C VAL A 39 8.48 -5.87 4.84
N LEU A 40 8.93 -5.13 3.82
CA LEU A 40 10.13 -5.49 3.04
C LEU A 40 11.42 -5.19 3.79
N LYS A 41 11.50 -3.99 4.37
CA LYS A 41 12.67 -3.53 5.12
C LYS A 41 12.22 -2.67 6.27
N SER A 42 12.91 -2.77 7.39
CA SER A 42 12.73 -1.86 8.51
C SER A 42 14.05 -1.60 9.22
N LYS A 43 14.15 -0.42 9.84
CA LYS A 43 15.17 -0.10 10.84
C LYS A 43 15.02 -1.01 12.06
N ASN A 44 13.80 -1.36 12.45
CA ASN A 44 13.53 -2.37 13.46
C ASN A 44 13.48 -3.75 12.82
N LYS A 45 14.54 -4.55 13.00
CA LYS A 45 14.66 -5.88 12.38
C LYS A 45 13.57 -6.87 12.81
N GLN A 46 12.93 -6.68 13.97
CA GLN A 46 11.80 -7.50 14.45
C GLN A 46 10.50 -7.27 13.66
N LEU A 47 10.44 -6.22 12.84
CA LEU A 47 9.29 -5.94 11.97
C LEU A 47 9.49 -6.49 10.56
N VAL A 48 10.70 -6.87 10.16
CA VAL A 48 10.96 -7.42 8.82
C VAL A 48 10.16 -8.71 8.63
N ASP A 49 9.63 -8.91 7.42
CA ASP A 49 8.77 -10.04 7.04
C ASP A 49 7.44 -10.14 7.80
N SER A 50 7.10 -9.12 8.60
CA SER A 50 5.78 -9.04 9.22
C SER A 50 4.74 -8.64 8.18
N CYS A 51 3.64 -9.37 8.15
CA CYS A 51 2.54 -9.11 7.23
C CYS A 51 1.18 -9.14 7.92
N GLY A 52 0.18 -8.60 7.25
CA GLY A 52 -1.19 -8.64 7.71
C GLY A 52 -2.12 -7.69 6.98
N ILE A 53 -3.41 -7.81 7.28
CA ILE A 53 -4.44 -6.93 6.73
C ILE A 53 -4.57 -5.70 7.63
N VAL A 54 -4.48 -4.51 7.07
CA VAL A 54 -4.62 -3.25 7.82
C VAL A 54 -6.06 -3.13 8.33
N VAL A 55 -6.19 -3.05 9.66
CA VAL A 55 -7.46 -2.76 10.34
C VAL A 55 -7.59 -1.26 10.58
N TRP A 56 -6.47 -0.59 10.83
CA TRP A 56 -6.47 0.84 11.11
C TRP A 56 -5.20 1.55 10.62
N ASP A 57 -5.42 2.57 9.79
CA ASP A 57 -4.38 3.46 9.29
C ASP A 57 -4.23 4.73 10.16
N SER A 58 -3.30 4.68 11.12
CA SER A 58 -2.99 5.82 11.97
C SER A 58 -1.91 6.72 11.35
N LYS A 59 -1.65 7.87 11.98
CA LYS A 59 -0.59 8.78 11.53
C LYS A 59 0.78 8.11 11.45
N ASN A 60 1.19 7.36 12.47
CA ASN A 60 2.57 6.85 12.57
C ASN A 60 2.69 5.34 12.37
N PHE A 61 1.58 4.60 12.46
CA PHE A 61 1.56 3.15 12.44
C PHE A 61 0.43 2.63 11.57
N PHE A 62 0.64 1.48 10.94
CA PHE A 62 -0.44 0.61 10.49
C PHE A 62 -0.73 -0.41 11.59
N ILE A 63 -1.99 -0.55 11.98
CA ILE A 63 -2.42 -1.65 12.83
C ILE A 63 -2.93 -2.73 11.90
N VAL A 64 -2.30 -3.91 11.93
CA VAL A 64 -2.65 -5.05 11.09
C VAL A 64 -3.12 -6.23 11.92
N VAL A 65 -4.01 -7.04 11.34
CA VAL A 65 -4.27 -8.39 11.82
C VAL A 65 -3.36 -9.36 11.07
N LYS A 66 -2.58 -10.14 11.82
CA LYS A 66 -1.68 -11.16 11.31
C LYS A 66 -2.45 -12.43 10.93
N PRO A 67 -1.85 -13.32 10.12
CA PRO A 67 -2.45 -14.63 9.82
C PRO A 67 -2.73 -15.51 11.05
N ASP A 68 -1.97 -15.32 12.14
CA ASP A 68 -2.16 -16.01 13.43
C ASP A 68 -3.23 -15.36 14.32
N ASN A 69 -4.07 -14.49 13.75
CA ASN A 69 -5.18 -13.79 14.42
C ASN A 69 -4.74 -12.77 15.50
N GLY A 70 -3.45 -12.44 15.58
CA GLY A 70 -2.94 -11.40 16.48
C GLY A 70 -2.91 -10.01 15.83
N LEU A 71 -3.17 -8.96 16.60
CA LEU A 71 -2.92 -7.58 16.17
C LEU A 71 -1.43 -7.24 16.27
N LYS A 72 -0.90 -6.53 15.27
CA LYS A 72 0.47 -6.00 15.28
C LYS A 72 0.47 -4.55 14.83
N MET A 73 1.23 -3.72 15.53
CA MET A 73 1.51 -2.35 15.12
C MET A 73 2.79 -2.30 14.29
N LEU A 74 2.69 -1.81 13.07
CA LEU A 74 3.82 -1.64 12.16
C LEU A 74 4.17 -0.15 12.08
N GLU A 75 5.34 0.23 12.57
CA GLU A 75 5.83 1.61 12.51
C GLU A 75 6.14 2.01 11.07
N LYS A 76 5.60 3.15 10.65
CA LYS A 76 5.82 3.67 9.29
C LYS A 76 7.22 4.25 9.13
N LYS A 77 7.73 4.97 10.13
CA LYS A 77 9.05 5.61 10.06
C LYS A 77 10.14 4.55 9.93
N GLY A 78 11.02 4.72 8.94
CA GLY A 78 12.13 3.80 8.71
C GLY A 78 11.68 2.40 8.29
N THR A 79 10.52 2.27 7.67
CA THR A 79 9.97 1.00 7.17
C THR A 79 9.52 1.14 5.72
N MET A 80 9.81 0.13 4.90
CA MET A 80 9.24 -0.04 3.55
C MET A 80 8.22 -1.17 3.58
N PHE A 81 7.03 -0.87 3.08
CA PHE A 81 5.94 -1.83 2.95
C PHE A 81 5.73 -2.19 1.49
N ASN A 82 5.25 -3.40 1.25
CA ASN A 82 4.82 -3.90 -0.04
C ASN A 82 3.33 -4.25 0.02
N PHE A 83 2.63 -4.02 -1.08
CA PHE A 83 1.30 -4.56 -1.32
C PHE A 83 1.13 -4.91 -2.80
N ILE A 84 0.22 -5.85 -3.03
CA ILE A 84 -0.08 -6.37 -4.37
C ILE A 84 -1.51 -6.00 -4.73
N VAL A 85 -1.70 -5.56 -5.97
CA VAL A 85 -3.01 -5.35 -6.60
C VAL A 85 -3.19 -6.44 -7.66
N PRO A 86 -3.97 -7.49 -7.38
CA PRO A 86 -4.32 -8.50 -8.37
C PRO A 86 -5.14 -7.89 -9.52
N LEU A 87 -5.02 -8.42 -10.74
CA LEU A 87 -5.72 -7.91 -11.95
C LEU A 87 -6.66 -8.93 -12.62
N TYR A 88 -6.90 -10.08 -11.95
CA TYR A 88 -7.55 -11.27 -12.49
C TYR A 88 -8.97 -11.10 -13.10
N ASN A 89 -9.63 -9.94 -12.93
CA ASN A 89 -10.98 -9.67 -13.46
C ASN A 89 -11.01 -8.54 -14.49
N VAL A 90 -9.89 -7.86 -14.73
CA VAL A 90 -9.89 -6.58 -15.44
C VAL A 90 -9.25 -6.68 -16.83
N LEU A 91 -8.28 -7.57 -17.01
CA LEU A 91 -7.49 -7.61 -18.23
C LEU A 91 -7.78 -8.80 -19.14
N GLU A 92 -8.12 -9.97 -18.60
CA GLU A 92 -8.48 -11.16 -19.38
C GLU A 92 -9.33 -12.13 -18.52
N PRO A 93 -10.48 -12.65 -19.00
CA PRO A 93 -11.23 -13.71 -18.32
C PRO A 93 -10.62 -15.13 -18.49
N ASP A 94 -9.44 -15.23 -19.12
CA ASP A 94 -8.77 -16.48 -19.49
C ASP A 94 -7.93 -17.12 -18.37
N GLY A 95 -7.86 -16.49 -17.20
CA GLY A 95 -7.18 -17.04 -16.01
C GLY A 95 -5.71 -16.65 -15.86
N SER A 96 -5.22 -15.64 -16.59
CA SER A 96 -3.90 -15.08 -16.30
C SER A 96 -3.88 -14.35 -14.94
N ASN A 97 -3.08 -14.85 -14.00
CA ASN A 97 -2.90 -14.28 -12.66
C ASN A 97 -1.97 -13.04 -12.69
N GLU A 98 -2.30 -12.04 -13.50
CA GLU A 98 -1.51 -10.82 -13.55
C GLU A 98 -1.73 -9.99 -12.27
N CYS A 99 -0.66 -9.41 -11.73
CA CYS A 99 -0.72 -8.55 -10.56
C CYS A 99 0.30 -7.42 -10.67
N MET A 100 -0.02 -6.29 -10.03
CA MET A 100 0.92 -5.18 -9.88
C MET A 100 1.42 -5.12 -8.44
N GLU A 101 2.72 -4.97 -8.29
CA GLU A 101 3.38 -4.85 -7.00
C GLU A 101 3.81 -3.41 -6.76
N PHE A 102 3.54 -2.90 -5.56
CA PHE A 102 3.83 -1.52 -5.18
C PHE A 102 4.52 -1.44 -3.83
N THR A 103 5.45 -0.50 -3.71
CA THR A 103 6.16 -0.23 -2.46
C THR A 103 5.77 1.12 -1.87
N ILE A 104 5.50 1.12 -0.56
CA ILE A 104 5.25 2.32 0.24
C ILE A 104 6.50 2.64 1.06
N ILE A 105 7.02 3.86 0.90
CA ILE A 105 8.06 4.41 1.78
C ILE A 105 7.37 4.96 3.03
N GLY A 106 7.40 4.20 4.12
CA GLY A 106 6.60 4.48 5.31
C GLY A 106 6.89 5.84 5.95
N THR A 107 8.15 6.31 5.99
CA THR A 107 8.44 7.64 6.57
C THR A 107 7.71 8.77 5.84
N ARG A 108 7.46 8.62 4.54
CA ARG A 108 6.69 9.59 3.73
C ARG A 108 5.19 9.41 3.85
N PHE A 109 4.78 8.31 4.46
CA PHE A 109 3.40 7.90 4.64
C PHE A 109 2.89 8.15 6.07
N GLN A 110 3.61 8.95 6.86
CA GLN A 110 3.25 9.31 8.25
C GLN A 110 2.08 10.32 8.35
N TYR A 111 0.96 9.94 7.76
CA TYR A 111 -0.30 10.67 7.69
C TYR A 111 -1.45 9.69 7.89
N ARG A 112 -2.55 10.16 8.50
CA ARG A 112 -3.80 9.39 8.52
C ARG A 112 -4.37 9.33 7.11
N SER A 113 -5.20 8.33 6.83
CA SER A 113 -5.88 8.19 5.53
C SER A 113 -6.62 9.47 5.11
N SER A 114 -7.39 10.06 6.02
CA SER A 114 -8.07 11.35 5.84
C SER A 114 -7.14 12.50 5.47
N ASP A 115 -5.95 12.55 6.08
CA ASP A 115 -5.00 13.64 5.88
C ASP A 115 -4.29 13.53 4.52
N ARG A 116 -4.28 12.34 3.90
CA ARG A 116 -3.66 12.12 2.58
C ARG A 116 -4.58 12.52 1.45
N ALA A 117 -5.89 12.27 1.58
CA ALA A 117 -6.87 12.50 0.51
C ALA A 117 -6.83 13.92 -0.08
N GLY A 118 -6.58 14.95 0.75
CA GLY A 118 -6.47 16.34 0.31
C GLY A 118 -5.04 16.86 0.10
N ARG A 119 -4.02 16.02 0.26
CA ARG A 119 -2.62 16.48 0.36
C ARG A 119 -1.90 16.42 -0.99
N LYS A 120 -1.33 17.55 -1.39
CA LYS A 120 -0.36 17.60 -2.49
C LYS A 120 1.02 17.14 -1.99
N PHE A 121 1.38 15.88 -2.28
CA PHE A 121 2.70 15.35 -1.96
C PHE A 121 3.78 16.02 -2.82
N LYS A 122 4.88 16.45 -2.18
CA LYS A 122 6.05 17.00 -2.86
C LYS A 122 7.17 15.98 -2.85
N ALA A 123 7.85 15.82 -3.98
CA ALA A 123 9.08 15.04 -4.06
C ALA A 123 10.12 15.63 -3.07
N LYS A 124 10.63 14.80 -2.18
CA LYS A 124 11.83 15.09 -1.38
C LYS A 124 12.58 13.78 -1.20
N SER A 125 13.90 13.87 -1.09
CA SER A 125 14.73 12.73 -0.71
C SER A 125 14.32 12.19 0.65
N VAL A 126 14.57 10.90 0.84
CA VAL A 126 14.26 10.16 2.06
C VAL A 126 15.53 9.38 2.42
N VAL A 127 16.04 9.59 3.63
CA VAL A 127 17.25 8.93 4.12
C VAL A 127 16.89 8.24 5.43
N ASP A 128 16.17 7.12 5.34
CA ASP A 128 15.59 6.45 6.52
C ASP A 128 15.89 4.95 6.62
N LEU A 129 16.64 4.38 5.66
CA LEU A 129 17.01 2.97 5.61
C LEU A 129 18.48 2.80 5.25
#